data_AF-A0A963RU07-F1
#
_entry.id   AF-A0A963RU07-F1
#
_cell.length_a   1.000
_cell.length_b   1.000
_cell.length_c   1.000
_cell.angle_alpha   90.00
_cell.angle_beta   90.00
_cell.angle_gamma   90.00
#
_symmetry.space_group_name_H-M   'P 1'
#
loop_
_entity.id
_entity.type
_entity.pdbx_description
1 polymer ?
#
loop_
_entity_poly.entity_id
_entity_poly.type
_entity_poly.pdbx_seq_one_letter_code
_entity_poly.pdbx_strand_id
1 'polypeptide(L)' 'AEYGGAAPPPGHGPHRYILTLYALKTPRLDVPADCTAAYVGFNIHFAKIGEAKLTALYER' A
#
# COMPACT_ATOMS: atom_id res chain seq x y z
N ALA A 1 -3.71 -11.80 -5.83
CA ALA A 1 -2.84 -11.68 -4.65
C ALA A 1 -3.71 -11.33 -3.45
N GLU A 2 -3.34 -11.81 -2.26
CA GLU A 2 -4.08 -11.59 -1.01
C GLU A 2 -3.25 -10.70 -0.05
N TYR A 3 -3.88 -10.21 1.02
CA TYR A 3 -3.20 -9.46 2.07
C TYR A 3 -2.33 -10.37 2.94
N GLY A 4 -1.02 -10.08 3.04
CA GLY A 4 -0.03 -10.96 3.69
C GLY A 4 0.18 -10.78 5.20
N GLY A 5 -0.41 -9.74 5.83
CA GLY A 5 -0.26 -9.52 7.27
C GLY A 5 1.13 -9.05 7.73
N ALA A 6 1.30 -8.99 9.05
CA ALA A 6 2.53 -8.56 9.72
C ALA A 6 3.39 -9.76 10.14
N ALA A 7 4.68 -9.76 9.81
CA ALA A 7 5.64 -10.79 10.19
C ALA A 7 7.04 -10.19 10.45
N PRO A 8 7.20 -9.25 11.41
CA PRO A 8 8.49 -8.66 11.70
C PRO A 8 9.45 -9.69 12.35
N PRO A 9 10.77 -9.57 12.16
CA PRO A 9 11.75 -10.41 12.85
C PRO A 9 11.71 -10.19 14.38
N PRO A 10 11.88 -11.25 15.20
CA PRO A 10 11.97 -11.11 16.66
C PRO A 10 13.10 -10.18 17.09
N GLY A 11 12.83 -9.28 18.04
CA GLY A 11 13.82 -8.38 18.64
C GLY A 11 14.33 -7.24 17.74
N HIS A 12 13.73 -7.03 16.56
CA HIS A 12 14.07 -5.93 15.65
C HIS A 12 13.35 -4.61 16.00
N GLY A 13 12.54 -4.60 17.06
CA GLY A 13 11.67 -3.48 17.41
C GLY A 13 10.39 -3.42 16.57
N PRO A 14 9.51 -2.43 16.84
CA PRO A 14 8.24 -2.30 16.16
C PRO A 14 8.40 -1.89 14.69
N HIS A 15 7.82 -2.69 13.78
CA HIS A 15 7.71 -2.36 12.36
C HIS A 15 6.49 -1.47 12.11
N ARG A 16 6.61 -0.57 11.12
CA ARG A 16 5.52 0.32 10.68
C ARG A 16 4.81 -0.27 9.48
N TYR A 17 3.51 -0.48 9.60
CA TYR A 17 2.62 -0.90 8.53
C TYR A 17 1.79 0.32 8.09
N ILE A 18 2.13 0.89 6.95
CA ILE A 18 1.51 2.13 6.44
C ILE A 18 0.39 1.75 5.48
N LEU A 19 -0.84 1.74 5.98
CA LEU A 19 -2.04 1.55 5.16
C LEU A 19 -2.42 2.89 4.54
N THR A 20 -2.46 2.96 3.22
CA THR A 20 -2.82 4.19 2.49
C THR A 20 -4.08 3.97 1.67
N LEU A 21 -5.09 4.81 1.88
CA LEU A 21 -6.27 4.91 1.04
C LEU A 21 -6.07 6.07 0.07
N TYR A 22 -6.30 5.82 -1.23
CA TYR A 22 -6.19 6.84 -2.28
C TYR A 22 -7.56 7.12 -2.89
N ALA A 23 -7.94 8.40 -2.97
CA ALA A 23 -9.06 8.84 -3.79
C ALA A 23 -8.54 9.13 -5.21
N LEU A 24 -9.14 8.54 -6.23
CA LEU A 24 -8.70 8.67 -7.63
C LEU A 24 -9.68 9.51 -8.44
N LYS A 25 -9.19 10.30 -9.40
CA LYS A 25 -10.02 11.02 -10.38
C LYS A 25 -10.55 10.16 -11.51
N THR A 26 -10.08 8.91 -11.61
CA THR A 26 -10.48 7.96 -12.64
C THR A 26 -11.23 6.79 -12.00
N PRO A 27 -12.28 6.26 -12.65
CA PRO A 27 -13.00 5.10 -12.15
C PRO A 27 -12.18 3.81 -12.19
N ARG A 28 -11.13 3.75 -13.02
CA ARG A 28 -10.28 2.57 -13.18
C ARG A 28 -8.84 2.96 -13.49
N LEU A 29 -7.89 2.21 -12.92
CA LEU A 29 -6.50 2.20 -13.36
C LEU A 29 -6.32 1.08 -14.38
N ASP A 30 -5.75 1.41 -15.54
CA ASP A 30 -5.46 0.42 -16.58
C ASP A 30 -4.07 -0.15 -16.35
N VAL A 31 -4.00 -1.17 -15.48
CA VAL A 31 -2.76 -1.85 -15.10
C VAL A 31 -2.92 -3.37 -15.31
N PRO A 32 -1.89 -4.07 -15.81
CA PRO A 32 -1.93 -5.53 -15.95
C PRO A 32 -2.13 -6.25 -14.60
N ALA A 33 -2.78 -7.40 -14.60
CA ALA A 33 -3.06 -8.15 -13.37
C ALA A 33 -1.80 -8.70 -12.68
N ASP A 34 -0.72 -8.88 -13.44
CA ASP A 34 0.58 -9.41 -13.02
C ASP A 34 1.64 -8.32 -12.84
N CYS A 35 1.27 -7.04 -12.93
CA CYS A 35 2.22 -5.95 -12.73
C CYS A 35 2.68 -5.84 -11.27
N THR A 36 3.84 -5.21 -11.07
CA THR A 36 4.40 -5.03 -9.72
C THR A 36 3.61 -3.98 -8.93
N ALA A 37 3.65 -4.08 -7.60
CA ALA A 37 3.06 -3.07 -6.73
C ALA A 37 3.64 -1.65 -6.99
N ALA A 38 4.91 -1.56 -7.40
CA ALA A 38 5.53 -0.30 -7.78
C ALA A 38 4.87 0.34 -9.02
N TYR A 39 4.50 -0.48 -10.02
CA TYR A 39 3.80 -0.01 -11.21
C TYR A 39 2.38 0.49 -10.89
N VAL A 40 1.67 -0.22 -10.00
CA VAL A 40 0.37 0.25 -9.49
C VAL A 40 0.52 1.58 -8.75
N GLY A 41 1.52 1.70 -7.87
CA GLY A 41 1.81 2.94 -7.14
C GLY A 41 2.15 4.12 -8.05
N PHE A 42 2.91 3.90 -9.12
CA PHE A 42 3.20 4.90 -10.15
C PHE A 42 1.91 5.41 -10.81
N ASN A 43 1.01 4.51 -11.21
CA ASN A 43 -0.27 4.91 -11.83
C ASN A 43 -1.18 5.65 -10.83
N ILE A 44 -1.26 5.19 -9.57
CA ILE A 44 -1.97 5.88 -8.50
C ILE A 44 -1.44 7.32 -8.33
N HIS A 45 -0.13 7.54 -8.40
CA HIS A 45 0.48 8.86 -8.22
C HIS A 45 -0.10 9.92 -9.18
N PHE A 46 -0.33 9.56 -10.45
CA PHE A 46 -0.90 10.47 -11.45
C PHE A 46 -2.43 10.56 -11.43
N ALA A 47 -3.09 9.57 -10.83
CA ALA A 47 -4.56 9.51 -10.77
C ALA A 47 -5.14 10.02 -9.44
N LYS A 48 -4.36 10.06 -8.35
CA LYS A 48 -4.87 10.46 -7.04
C LYS A 48 -5.25 11.94 -6.97
N ILE A 49 -6.32 12.22 -6.24
CA ILE A 49 -6.80 13.56 -5.87
C ILE A 49 -6.82 13.77 -4.35
N GLY A 50 -6.57 12.71 -3.58
CA GLY A 50 -6.44 12.76 -2.13
C GLY A 50 -5.88 11.45 -1.60
N GLU A 51 -5.36 11.49 -0.38
CA GLU A 51 -4.91 10.30 0.33
C GLU A 51 -5.15 10.42 1.84
N ALA A 52 -5.38 9.29 2.48
CA ALA A 52 -5.43 9.16 3.94
C ALA A 52 -4.53 7.99 4.35
N LYS A 53 -3.83 8.12 5.48
CA LYS A 53 -2.87 7.12 5.95
C LYS A 53 -3.16 6.73 7.39
N LEU A 54 -3.08 5.42 7.66
CA LEU A 54 -3.04 4.85 8.99
C LEU A 54 -1.70 4.11 9.14
N THR A 55 -0.91 4.49 10.14
CA THR A 55 0.31 3.75 10.49
C THR A 55 0.03 2.89 11.71
N ALA A 56 0.04 1.57 11.52
CA ALA A 56 -0.02 0.61 12.61
C ALA A 56 1.38 0.14 12.99
N LEU A 57 1.58 -0.17 14.27
CA LEU A 57 2.82 -0.74 14.78
C LEU A 57 2.59 -2.19 15.22
N TYR A 58 3.55 -3.05 14.93
CA TYR A 58 3.59 -4.41 15.45
C TYR A 58 5.04 -4.88 15.64
N GLU A 59 5.27 -5.62 16.72
CA GLU A 59 6.51 -6.32 17.05
C GLU A 59 6.15 -7.75 17.45
N ARG A 60 7.05 -8.71 17.19
CA ARG A 60 6.84 -10.13 17.52
C ARG A 60 7.37 -10.48 18.90
#